data_AF-A0A2S7K804-F1
#
_entry.id   AF-A0A2S7K804-F1
#
_cell.length_a   1.000
_cell.length_b   1.000
_cell.length_c   1.000
_cell.angle_alpha   90.00
_cell.angle_beta   90.00
_cell.angle_gamma   90.00
#
_symmetry.space_group_name_H-M   'P 1'
#
loop_
_entity.id
_entity.type
_entity.pdbx_description
1 polymer ?
#
loop_
_entity_poly.entity_id
_entity_poly.type
_entity_poly.pdbx_seq_one_letter_code
_entity_poly.pdbx_strand_id
1 'polypeptide(L)'
;MKLKTFAVGLVAAVFSHGAAQAAPVSFTKLTGVTGDPGAAQTAVFKADLSTAGLASFSALSISDSGVIGGSSPGEFSGFDLDAVIISATNCASAACVAALTSDVVFNYAASIFTPGTQLAPTDPKLYGTDGTGSNVDNATATLGSFDGYSSTITPDGFLSLGVNGSIGFNFMSAIAAASPLYLYIGEVGDNGELAEGGIQIFEDPISEVPLPAALPLFLMGAGALGFHGRRKRKTA
;
A
#
# COMPACT_ATOMS: atom_id res chain seq x y z
N MET A 1 -46.55 -39.37 -30.76
CA MET A 1 -46.28 -38.50 -29.58
C MET A 1 -44.95 -37.81 -29.84
N LYS A 2 -44.95 -36.49 -30.12
CA LYS A 2 -43.74 -35.73 -30.53
C LYS A 2 -42.95 -35.34 -29.28
N LEU A 3 -41.72 -35.85 -29.13
CA LEU A 3 -40.82 -35.47 -28.05
C LEU A 3 -40.07 -34.19 -28.44
N LYS A 4 -40.32 -33.09 -27.71
CA LYS A 4 -39.66 -31.79 -27.95
C LYS A 4 -38.26 -31.80 -27.34
N THR A 5 -37.27 -31.50 -28.17
CA THR A 5 -35.89 -31.19 -27.81
C THR A 5 -35.83 -29.94 -26.94
N PHE A 6 -35.20 -30.02 -25.77
CA PHE A 6 -34.76 -28.85 -25.01
C PHE A 6 -33.24 -28.75 -25.11
N ALA A 7 -32.77 -27.78 -25.90
CA ALA A 7 -31.38 -27.36 -25.90
C ALA A 7 -31.21 -26.30 -24.79
N VAL A 8 -30.48 -26.66 -23.73
CA VAL A 8 -30.03 -25.69 -22.72
C VAL A 8 -28.77 -25.03 -23.26
N GLY A 9 -28.90 -23.78 -23.69
CA GLY A 9 -27.76 -22.95 -24.05
C GLY A 9 -27.02 -22.49 -22.80
N LEU A 10 -25.78 -22.93 -22.63
CA LEU A 10 -24.87 -22.40 -21.62
C LEU A 10 -24.25 -21.12 -22.17
N VAL A 11 -24.72 -19.96 -21.71
CA VAL A 11 -24.06 -18.68 -21.98
C VAL A 11 -22.87 -18.58 -21.04
N ALA A 12 -21.67 -18.84 -21.56
CA ALA A 12 -20.43 -18.51 -20.85
C ALA A 12 -20.23 -16.99 -20.97
N ALA A 13 -20.59 -16.25 -19.93
CA ALA A 13 -20.17 -14.86 -19.79
C ALA A 13 -18.65 -14.87 -19.53
N VAL A 14 -17.87 -14.61 -20.57
CA VAL A 14 -16.44 -14.32 -20.43
C VAL A 14 -16.36 -12.92 -19.82
N PHE A 15 -16.25 -12.85 -18.50
CA PHE A 15 -15.82 -11.63 -17.83
C PHE A 15 -14.32 -11.49 -18.08
N SER A 16 -13.95 -10.82 -19.17
CA SER A 16 -12.61 -10.28 -19.34
C SER A 16 -12.46 -9.08 -18.41
N HIS A 17 -12.22 -9.35 -17.11
CA HIS A 17 -11.61 -8.36 -16.25
C HIS A 17 -10.15 -8.25 -16.71
N GLY A 18 -9.78 -7.08 -17.27
CA GLY A 18 -8.36 -6.76 -17.41
C GLY A 18 -7.69 -6.92 -16.05
N ALA A 19 -6.52 -7.54 -16.01
CA ALA A 19 -5.74 -7.54 -14.77
C ALA A 19 -5.46 -6.07 -14.42
N ALA A 20 -5.84 -5.63 -13.23
CA ALA A 20 -5.49 -4.32 -12.71
C ALA A 20 -3.97 -4.11 -12.88
N GLN A 21 -3.56 -3.09 -13.64
CA GLN A 21 -2.14 -2.84 -13.84
C GLN A 21 -1.57 -2.17 -12.59
N ALA A 22 -0.46 -2.72 -12.11
CA ALA A 22 0.35 -2.14 -11.05
C ALA A 22 1.71 -1.78 -11.63
N ALA A 23 2.23 -0.61 -11.29
CA ALA A 23 3.55 -0.18 -11.68
C ALA A 23 4.44 0.03 -10.45
N PRO A 24 5.65 -0.57 -10.41
CA PRO A 24 6.60 -0.34 -9.34
C PRO A 24 7.13 1.10 -9.41
N VAL A 25 7.42 1.65 -8.24
CA VAL A 25 7.96 3.00 -8.07
C VAL A 25 9.30 2.89 -7.36
N SER A 26 10.34 3.49 -7.93
CA SER A 26 11.69 3.48 -7.34
C SER A 26 12.02 4.80 -6.68
N PHE A 27 12.59 4.73 -5.47
CA PHE A 27 12.94 5.89 -4.69
C PHE A 27 14.42 6.24 -4.78
N THR A 28 14.69 7.54 -4.63
CA THR A 28 16.01 8.07 -4.32
C THR A 28 15.93 8.82 -3.00
N LYS A 29 16.84 8.51 -2.07
CA LYS A 29 16.99 9.29 -0.84
C LYS A 29 17.50 10.69 -1.19
N LEU A 30 16.83 11.71 -0.68
CA LEU A 30 17.24 13.11 -0.83
C LEU A 30 18.35 13.47 0.15
N THR A 31 19.09 14.53 -0.16
CA THR A 31 20.12 15.05 0.73
C THR A 31 19.50 15.80 1.91
N GLY A 32 20.09 15.61 3.09
CA GLY A 32 19.64 16.20 4.35
C GLY A 32 18.46 15.45 4.97
N VAL A 33 17.93 16.03 6.05
CA VAL A 33 16.79 15.54 6.84
C VAL A 33 15.82 16.70 7.12
N THR A 34 14.61 16.38 7.58
CA THR A 34 13.57 17.36 7.95
C THR A 34 12.83 16.94 9.23
N GLY A 35 11.77 17.64 9.65
CA GLY A 35 11.11 17.42 10.95
C GLY A 35 11.77 18.19 12.09
N ASP A 36 11.40 17.84 13.33
CA ASP A 36 11.80 18.58 14.53
C ASP A 36 13.30 18.43 14.84
N PRO A 37 14.08 19.52 14.91
CA PRO A 37 15.51 19.46 15.24
C PRO A 37 15.81 19.00 16.69
N GLY A 38 14.80 18.89 17.55
CA GLY A 38 14.88 18.38 18.92
C GLY A 38 14.85 16.85 19.05
N ALA A 39 14.66 16.11 17.95
CA ALA A 39 14.66 14.65 17.88
C ALA A 39 15.56 14.14 16.74
N ALA A 40 15.66 12.81 16.58
CA ALA A 40 16.18 12.27 15.33
C ALA A 40 15.18 12.59 14.21
N GLN A 41 15.69 13.28 13.18
CA GLN A 41 14.94 13.90 12.10
C GLN A 41 14.61 12.90 10.99
N THR A 42 13.72 13.28 10.09
CA THR A 42 13.18 12.42 9.03
C THR A 42 14.07 12.43 7.79
N ALA A 43 14.49 11.25 7.33
CA ALA A 43 15.04 11.04 6.00
C ALA A 43 13.93 11.08 4.95
N VAL A 44 14.15 11.79 3.84
CA VAL A 44 13.14 11.93 2.79
C VAL A 44 13.53 11.15 1.54
N PHE A 45 12.59 10.38 1.02
CA PHE A 45 12.74 9.62 -0.22
C PHE A 45 11.81 10.20 -1.28
N LYS A 46 12.33 10.37 -2.51
CA LYS A 46 11.58 10.86 -3.67
C LYS A 46 11.48 9.81 -4.77
N ALA A 47 10.32 9.71 -5.40
CA ALA A 47 10.14 9.01 -6.66
C ALA A 47 9.46 9.89 -7.72
N ASP A 48 9.71 9.62 -9.00
CA ASP A 48 9.05 10.26 -10.14
C ASP A 48 7.96 9.34 -10.70
N LEU A 49 6.69 9.65 -10.38
CA LEU A 49 5.53 8.85 -10.77
C LEU A 49 5.23 8.93 -12.27
N SER A 50 5.70 9.98 -12.96
CA SER A 50 5.48 10.13 -14.41
C SER A 50 6.25 9.08 -15.23
N THR A 51 7.26 8.45 -14.62
CA THR A 51 8.09 7.42 -15.25
C THR A 51 7.59 5.99 -15.01
N ALA A 52 6.55 5.82 -14.19
CA ALA A 52 6.03 4.51 -13.79
C ALA A 52 5.25 3.78 -14.93
N GLY A 53 4.95 4.46 -16.04
CA GLY A 53 4.35 3.84 -17.22
C GLY A 53 2.83 3.67 -17.19
N LEU A 54 2.15 4.20 -16.17
CA LEU A 54 0.69 4.33 -16.15
C LEU A 54 0.26 5.71 -16.66
N ALA A 55 -0.86 5.79 -17.37
CA ALA A 55 -1.43 7.08 -17.77
C ALA A 55 -2.13 7.79 -16.59
N SER A 56 -2.71 7.00 -15.70
CA SER A 56 -3.35 7.43 -14.45
C SER A 56 -3.33 6.30 -13.43
N PHE A 57 -3.43 6.63 -12.15
CA PHE A 57 -3.49 5.66 -11.05
C PHE A 57 -4.53 6.07 -10.02
N SER A 58 -5.17 5.08 -9.40
CA SER A 58 -6.23 5.25 -8.41
C SER A 58 -5.81 4.80 -7.01
N ALA A 59 -4.64 4.18 -6.86
CA ALA A 59 -4.11 3.82 -5.56
C ALA A 59 -2.58 3.82 -5.49
N LEU A 60 -2.08 3.87 -4.25
CA LEU A 60 -0.68 3.77 -3.86
C LEU A 60 -0.56 2.71 -2.76
N SER A 61 0.43 1.83 -2.85
CA SER A 61 0.84 0.93 -1.76
C SER A 61 2.30 1.19 -1.42
N ILE A 62 2.58 1.33 -0.13
CA ILE A 62 3.91 1.43 0.46
C ILE A 62 4.11 0.19 1.33
N SER A 63 5.28 -0.43 1.24
CA SER A 63 5.59 -1.61 2.03
C SER A 63 6.96 -1.47 2.66
N ASP A 64 7.13 -2.05 3.84
CA ASP A 64 8.42 -2.31 4.41
C ASP A 64 9.21 -3.31 3.54
N SER A 65 10.54 -3.17 3.53
CA SER A 65 11.42 -4.00 2.68
C SER A 65 11.68 -5.39 3.25
N GLY A 66 11.37 -5.62 4.53
CA GLY A 66 11.78 -6.80 5.28
C GLY A 66 13.26 -6.81 5.66
N VAL A 67 14.03 -5.78 5.26
CA VAL A 67 15.43 -5.63 5.62
C VAL A 67 15.51 -4.99 7.01
N ILE A 68 16.03 -5.74 7.97
CA ILE A 68 16.08 -5.35 9.39
C ILE A 68 17.16 -4.27 9.68
N GLY A 69 17.91 -3.82 8.68
CA GLY A 69 18.98 -2.84 8.86
C GLY A 69 18.42 -1.47 9.26
N GLY A 70 18.79 -0.99 10.45
CA GLY A 70 18.31 0.28 11.02
C GLY A 70 17.10 0.13 11.96
N SER A 71 16.34 -0.95 11.78
CA SER A 71 15.08 -1.20 12.47
C SER A 71 15.19 -1.35 13.98
N SER A 72 14.28 -0.69 14.71
CA SER A 72 14.22 -0.75 16.16
C SER A 72 13.36 -1.93 16.67
N PRO A 73 13.65 -2.49 17.84
CA PRO A 73 12.76 -3.45 18.49
C PRO A 73 11.39 -2.87 18.88
N GLY A 74 10.42 -3.75 19.11
CA GLY A 74 9.14 -3.37 19.72
C GLY A 74 8.23 -2.60 18.79
N GLU A 75 7.55 -1.59 19.33
CA GLU A 75 6.55 -0.82 18.57
C GLU A 75 7.12 -0.06 17.38
N PHE A 76 8.44 0.22 17.36
CA PHE A 76 9.18 0.94 16.29
C PHE A 76 9.84 0.00 15.28
N SER A 77 9.22 -1.16 15.02
CA SER A 77 9.76 -2.13 14.09
C SER A 77 9.41 -1.80 12.64
N GLY A 78 10.34 -2.12 11.74
CA GLY A 78 10.26 -1.82 10.31
C GLY A 78 10.29 -0.32 10.02
N PHE A 79 10.08 0.02 8.75
CA PHE A 79 10.08 1.40 8.28
C PHE A 79 9.07 2.29 9.05
N ASP A 80 9.59 3.33 9.70
CA ASP A 80 8.83 4.34 10.45
C ASP A 80 8.35 5.48 9.53
N LEU A 81 7.16 5.31 8.94
CA LEU A 81 6.60 6.23 7.95
C LEU A 81 6.12 7.53 8.59
N ASP A 82 6.82 8.63 8.31
CA ASP A 82 6.50 9.98 8.81
C ASP A 82 5.41 10.67 7.97
N ALA A 83 5.58 10.64 6.64
CA ALA A 83 4.81 11.46 5.72
C ALA A 83 4.60 10.78 4.38
N VAL A 84 3.50 11.10 3.71
CA VAL A 84 3.22 10.73 2.32
C VAL A 84 2.68 11.95 1.58
N ILE A 85 3.50 12.50 0.68
CA ILE A 85 3.16 13.69 -0.09
C ILE A 85 3.30 13.40 -1.57
N ILE A 86 2.25 13.67 -2.34
CA ILE A 86 2.30 13.77 -3.79
C ILE A 86 2.33 15.24 -4.18
N SER A 87 3.30 15.67 -5.01
CA SER A 87 3.39 17.04 -5.51
C SER A 87 3.96 17.13 -6.93
N ALA A 88 3.55 18.14 -7.69
CA ALA A 88 4.17 18.51 -8.97
C ALA A 88 5.52 19.23 -8.81
N THR A 89 5.89 19.65 -7.60
CA THR A 89 7.14 20.35 -7.33
C THR A 89 8.31 19.38 -7.20
N ASN A 90 9.33 19.50 -8.05
CA ASN A 90 10.53 18.66 -7.99
C ASN A 90 11.55 19.18 -6.96
N CYS A 91 11.45 18.71 -5.73
CA CYS A 91 12.43 18.97 -4.69
C CYS A 91 13.73 18.14 -4.85
N ALA A 92 14.86 18.79 -4.60
CA ALA A 92 16.20 18.19 -4.63
C ALA A 92 16.77 17.84 -3.25
N SER A 93 16.13 18.30 -2.16
CA SER A 93 16.58 18.10 -0.78
C SER A 93 15.40 17.94 0.17
N ALA A 94 15.65 17.34 1.35
CA ALA A 94 14.64 17.18 2.40
C ALA A 94 14.07 18.54 2.87
N ALA A 95 14.92 19.57 2.97
CA ALA A 95 14.50 20.91 3.37
C ALA A 95 13.51 21.57 2.39
N CYS A 96 13.58 21.24 1.10
CA CYS A 96 12.57 21.68 0.11
C CYS A 96 11.23 20.99 0.36
N VAL A 97 11.26 19.68 0.65
CA VAL A 97 10.07 18.87 0.86
C VAL A 97 9.32 19.27 2.13
N ALA A 98 10.05 19.68 3.17
CA ALA A 98 9.52 20.16 4.45
C ALA A 98 8.41 21.21 4.33
N ALA A 99 8.47 22.04 3.28
CA ALA A 99 7.53 23.13 3.05
C ALA A 99 6.37 22.76 2.11
N LEU A 100 6.35 21.53 1.59
CA LEU A 100 5.32 21.09 0.66
C LEU A 100 4.03 20.74 1.40
N THR A 101 2.92 20.97 0.72
CA THR A 101 1.61 20.37 1.01
C THR A 101 1.28 19.45 -0.15
N SER A 102 0.62 18.32 0.11
CA SER A 102 0.26 17.43 -0.98
C SER A 102 -0.77 18.05 -1.91
N ASP A 103 -0.55 17.89 -3.21
CA ASP A 103 -1.51 18.22 -4.27
C ASP A 103 -2.70 17.23 -4.31
N VAL A 104 -2.61 16.15 -3.55
CA VAL A 104 -3.60 15.08 -3.45
C VAL A 104 -4.12 15.00 -2.01
N VAL A 105 -5.42 14.80 -1.85
CA VAL A 105 -6.03 14.58 -0.54
C VAL A 105 -5.95 13.10 -0.19
N PHE A 106 -5.20 12.78 0.86
CA PHE A 106 -5.17 11.46 1.48
C PHE A 106 -6.22 11.35 2.58
N ASN A 107 -6.79 10.16 2.74
CA ASN A 107 -7.56 9.78 3.92
C ASN A 107 -6.77 8.71 4.69
N TYR A 108 -5.83 9.14 5.53
CA TYR A 108 -4.93 8.23 6.26
C TYR A 108 -5.68 7.27 7.21
N ALA A 109 -6.79 7.73 7.80
CA ALA A 109 -7.62 6.90 8.69
C ALA A 109 -8.38 5.80 7.93
N ALA A 110 -8.61 5.97 6.63
CA ALA A 110 -9.21 4.95 5.76
C ALA A 110 -8.15 4.23 4.90
N SER A 111 -6.88 4.31 5.31
CA SER A 111 -5.82 3.54 4.66
C SER A 111 -6.04 2.04 4.86
N ILE A 112 -5.53 1.27 3.90
CA ILE A 112 -5.55 -0.19 3.94
C ILE A 112 -4.24 -0.61 4.61
N PHE A 113 -4.25 -0.66 5.94
CA PHE A 113 -3.07 -1.03 6.71
C PHE A 113 -3.02 -2.54 6.95
N THR A 114 -1.86 -3.13 6.67
CA THR A 114 -1.53 -4.51 7.02
C THR A 114 -0.28 -4.46 7.90
N PRO A 115 -0.42 -4.56 9.24
CA PRO A 115 0.72 -4.46 10.14
C PRO A 115 1.70 -5.61 9.89
N GLY A 116 2.98 -5.27 9.87
CA GLY A 116 4.08 -6.22 9.83
C GLY A 116 4.34 -6.84 11.19
N THR A 117 5.42 -7.63 11.27
CA THR A 117 5.86 -8.23 12.53
C THR A 117 6.78 -7.28 13.31
N GLN A 118 6.60 -7.22 14.63
CA GLN A 118 7.57 -6.55 15.50
C GLN A 118 8.83 -7.41 15.70
N LEU A 119 9.97 -6.74 15.81
CA LEU A 119 11.22 -7.29 16.30
C LEU A 119 11.17 -7.40 17.82
N ALA A 120 11.80 -8.44 18.38
CA ALA A 120 11.78 -8.67 19.82
C ALA A 120 12.71 -7.70 20.58
N PRO A 121 12.35 -7.28 21.82
CA PRO A 121 11.11 -7.59 22.53
C PRO A 121 9.90 -6.88 21.90
N THR A 122 8.74 -7.55 21.86
CA THR A 122 7.51 -7.00 21.27
C THR A 122 6.71 -6.20 22.28
N ASP A 123 6.19 -5.06 21.85
CA ASP A 123 5.21 -4.24 22.54
C ASP A 123 3.77 -4.63 22.16
N PRO A 124 2.74 -4.10 22.85
CA PRO A 124 1.35 -4.46 22.57
C PRO A 124 0.89 -4.21 21.13
N LYS A 125 1.47 -3.24 20.43
CA LYS A 125 1.13 -2.84 19.05
C LYS A 125 2.30 -2.09 18.40
N LEU A 126 2.23 -1.88 17.07
CA LEU A 126 3.14 -0.98 16.36
C LEU A 126 2.80 0.48 16.66
N TYR A 127 3.79 1.37 16.58
CA TYR A 127 3.58 2.78 16.83
C TYR A 127 2.68 3.41 15.75
N GLY A 128 1.91 4.44 16.12
CA GLY A 128 1.00 5.14 15.20
C GLY A 128 -0.27 4.37 14.81
N THR A 129 -0.51 3.20 15.43
CA THR A 129 -1.72 2.40 15.21
C THR A 129 -2.77 2.65 16.29
N ASP A 130 -4.04 2.28 16.06
CA ASP A 130 -5.12 2.42 17.04
C ASP A 130 -4.97 1.45 18.24
N GLY A 131 -5.94 1.41 19.14
CA GLY A 131 -5.91 0.51 20.31
C GLY A 131 -5.89 -0.98 19.97
N THR A 132 -6.20 -1.36 18.72
CA THR A 132 -6.19 -2.75 18.24
C THR A 132 -4.92 -3.11 17.47
N GLY A 133 -4.09 -2.13 17.12
CA GLY A 133 -2.91 -2.33 16.29
C GLY A 133 -3.19 -2.61 14.81
N SER A 134 -4.46 -2.53 14.38
CA SER A 134 -4.89 -2.96 13.03
C SER A 134 -5.18 -1.82 12.08
N ASN A 135 -5.34 -0.60 12.59
CA ASN A 135 -5.60 0.60 11.78
C ASN A 135 -4.66 1.73 12.19
N VAL A 136 -4.48 2.70 11.31
CA VAL A 136 -3.73 3.93 11.60
C VAL A 136 -4.51 4.79 12.61
N ASP A 137 -3.83 5.29 13.63
CA ASP A 137 -4.35 6.32 14.54
C ASP A 137 -3.88 7.70 14.07
N ASN A 138 -4.76 8.42 13.38
CA ASN A 138 -4.48 9.75 12.85
C ASN A 138 -4.19 10.81 13.93
N ALA A 139 -4.49 10.55 15.20
CA ALA A 139 -4.11 11.44 16.29
C ALA A 139 -2.63 11.27 16.70
N THR A 140 -1.99 10.20 16.25
CA THR A 140 -0.59 9.85 16.57
C THR A 140 0.29 9.83 15.31
N ALA A 141 -0.20 9.29 14.19
CA ALA A 141 0.51 9.26 12.91
C ALA A 141 -0.02 10.37 11.98
N THR A 142 0.67 11.51 11.95
CA THR A 142 0.31 12.70 11.17
C THR A 142 0.93 12.68 9.77
N LEU A 143 0.60 11.63 8.99
CA LEU A 143 1.21 11.31 7.69
C LEU A 143 1.09 12.39 6.58
N GLY A 144 0.44 13.52 6.84
CA GLY A 144 0.32 14.66 5.93
C GLY A 144 1.44 15.69 6.02
N SER A 145 2.32 15.58 7.00
CA SER A 145 3.44 16.49 7.24
C SER A 145 4.69 15.69 7.62
N PHE A 146 5.85 16.27 7.33
CA PHE A 146 7.13 15.74 7.83
C PHE A 146 7.39 16.32 9.23
N ASP A 147 6.73 15.76 10.25
CA ASP A 147 6.74 16.26 11.63
C ASP A 147 7.15 15.20 12.67
N GLY A 148 7.61 14.05 12.22
CA GLY A 148 8.05 12.93 13.02
C GLY A 148 9.06 13.33 14.10
N TYR A 149 8.76 12.89 15.32
CA TYR A 149 9.57 13.09 16.50
C TYR A 149 10.06 11.73 17.00
N SER A 150 11.26 11.32 16.57
CA SER A 150 11.86 10.06 17.02
C SER A 150 12.34 10.15 18.47
N SER A 151 11.58 9.56 19.40
CA SER A 151 11.88 9.51 20.84
C SER A 151 11.33 8.26 21.47
N THR A 152 12.04 7.68 22.44
CA THR A 152 11.55 6.54 23.21
C THR A 152 10.65 6.94 24.39
N ILE A 153 10.47 8.25 24.62
CA ILE A 153 9.70 8.78 25.76
C ILE A 153 8.43 9.49 25.27
N THR A 154 8.56 10.28 24.21
CA THR A 154 7.47 11.07 23.62
C THR A 154 7.55 10.99 22.10
N PRO A 155 7.49 9.78 21.50
CA PRO A 155 7.37 9.66 20.06
C PRO A 155 6.13 10.42 19.57
N ASP A 156 6.16 10.94 18.34
CA ASP A 156 4.99 11.55 17.69
C ASP A 156 5.15 11.58 16.18
N GLY A 157 4.04 11.61 15.45
CA GLY A 157 3.98 11.99 14.04
C GLY A 157 4.07 10.88 12.99
N PHE A 158 4.48 9.67 13.36
CA PHE A 158 4.75 8.59 12.39
C PHE A 158 3.99 7.29 12.66
N LEU A 159 4.01 6.41 11.65
CA LEU A 159 3.46 5.05 11.69
C LEU A 159 4.57 4.03 11.46
N SER A 160 4.81 3.13 12.41
CA SER A 160 5.70 1.99 12.18
C SER A 160 4.97 0.92 11.38
N LEU A 161 5.52 0.55 10.22
CA LEU A 161 4.89 -0.46 9.36
C LEU A 161 5.03 -1.87 9.93
N GLY A 162 6.04 -2.13 10.75
CA GLY A 162 6.44 -3.49 11.10
C GLY A 162 7.22 -4.14 9.97
N VAL A 163 8.02 -5.16 10.31
CA VAL A 163 8.80 -5.90 9.32
C VAL A 163 7.84 -6.64 8.38
N ASN A 164 8.01 -6.41 7.07
CA ASN A 164 7.11 -6.85 5.98
C ASN A 164 5.68 -6.28 6.05
N GLY A 165 5.45 -5.20 6.81
CA GLY A 165 4.15 -4.52 6.82
C GLY A 165 3.91 -3.65 5.60
N SER A 166 2.69 -3.15 5.46
CA SER A 166 2.32 -2.28 4.34
C SER A 166 1.15 -1.36 4.66
N ILE A 167 1.10 -0.23 3.96
CA ILE A 167 -0.02 0.70 3.96
C ILE A 167 -0.43 1.04 2.53
N GLY A 168 -1.72 0.97 2.26
CA GLY A 168 -2.33 1.33 0.98
C GLY A 168 -3.25 2.54 1.08
N PHE A 169 -3.33 3.32 0.02
CA PHE A 169 -4.22 4.48 -0.11
C PHE A 169 -5.01 4.38 -1.40
N ASN A 170 -6.33 4.39 -1.29
CA ASN A 170 -7.24 4.57 -2.42
C ASN A 170 -7.57 6.06 -2.58
N PHE A 171 -7.40 6.59 -3.79
CA PHE A 171 -7.73 7.97 -4.10
C PHE A 171 -9.21 8.11 -4.47
N MET A 172 -9.84 9.21 -4.04
CA MET A 172 -11.23 9.51 -4.38
C MET A 172 -11.45 9.69 -5.89
N SER A 173 -10.40 10.09 -6.60
CA SER A 173 -10.37 10.23 -8.05
C SER A 173 -9.02 9.77 -8.57
N ALA A 174 -9.01 9.12 -9.74
CA ALA A 174 -7.78 8.76 -10.42
C ALA A 174 -6.90 9.99 -10.67
N ILE A 175 -5.61 9.85 -10.42
CA ILE A 175 -4.59 10.87 -10.60
C ILE A 175 -3.95 10.66 -11.96
N ALA A 176 -3.90 11.71 -12.79
CA ALA A 176 -3.21 11.65 -14.07
C ALA A 176 -1.69 11.72 -13.87
N ALA A 177 -0.95 10.82 -14.51
CA ALA A 177 0.51 10.81 -14.49
C ALA A 177 1.13 11.59 -15.69
N ALA A 178 0.31 12.30 -16.46
CA ALA A 178 0.70 13.01 -17.69
C ALA A 178 1.51 14.30 -17.46
N SER A 179 1.75 14.70 -16.22
CA SER A 179 2.60 15.83 -15.83
C SER A 179 3.61 15.35 -14.78
N PRO A 180 4.77 16.02 -14.63
CA PRO A 180 5.72 15.66 -13.59
C PRO A 180 5.02 15.61 -12.25
N LEU A 181 5.06 14.44 -11.62
CA LEU A 181 4.40 14.18 -10.36
C LEU A 181 5.34 13.35 -9.52
N TYR A 182 5.62 13.83 -8.32
CA TYR A 182 6.61 13.25 -7.43
C TYR A 182 5.93 12.75 -6.17
N LEU A 183 6.33 11.56 -5.74
CA LEU A 183 5.97 11.00 -4.45
C LEU A 183 7.13 11.22 -3.49
N TYR A 184 6.83 11.78 -2.34
CA TYR A 184 7.73 11.98 -1.23
C TYR A 184 7.23 11.18 -0.04
N ILE A 185 8.12 10.40 0.56
CA ILE A 185 7.85 9.71 1.82
C ILE A 185 8.98 9.95 2.82
N GLY A 186 8.64 9.90 4.10
CA GLY A 186 9.60 10.10 5.20
C GLY A 186 9.85 8.83 6.00
N GLU A 187 11.10 8.60 6.38
CA GLU A 187 11.50 7.63 7.41
C GLU A 187 12.01 8.40 8.62
N VAL A 188 11.41 8.16 9.79
CA VAL A 188 11.75 8.88 11.02
C VAL A 188 13.03 8.31 11.65
N GLY A 189 14.03 9.18 11.82
CA GLY A 189 15.25 8.88 12.56
C GLY A 189 16.50 8.74 11.69
N ASP A 190 16.34 8.52 10.38
CA ASP A 190 17.43 8.27 9.44
C ASP A 190 18.39 7.17 9.92
N ASN A 191 17.80 6.08 10.42
CA ASN A 191 18.52 5.04 11.16
C ASN A 191 19.21 4.00 10.23
N GLY A 192 19.04 4.14 8.91
CA GLY A 192 19.53 3.21 7.90
C GLY A 192 18.45 2.37 7.22
N GLU A 193 17.19 2.47 7.64
CA GLU A 193 16.05 1.89 6.94
C GLU A 193 15.83 2.58 5.57
N LEU A 194 15.47 1.77 4.57
CA LEU A 194 15.36 2.22 3.18
C LEU A 194 13.93 2.07 2.65
N ALA A 195 13.50 3.04 1.84
CA ALA A 195 12.27 3.00 1.06
C ALA A 195 12.37 2.05 -0.16
N GLU A 196 12.74 0.79 0.10
CA GLU A 196 12.99 -0.23 -0.92
C GLU A 196 12.01 -1.40 -0.87
N GLY A 197 10.99 -1.32 0.00
CA GLY A 197 9.89 -2.28 -0.08
C GLY A 197 9.11 -2.12 -1.38
N GLY A 198 8.14 -3.01 -1.60
CA GLY A 198 7.35 -3.06 -2.84
C GLY A 198 6.43 -1.84 -3.01
N ILE A 199 6.98 -0.66 -3.31
CA ILE A 199 6.20 0.56 -3.52
C ILE A 199 5.59 0.53 -4.92
N GLN A 200 4.27 0.64 -4.98
CA GLN A 200 3.51 0.45 -6.21
C GLN A 200 2.37 1.45 -6.33
N ILE A 201 2.11 1.90 -7.56
CA ILE A 201 0.86 2.59 -7.91
C ILE A 201 0.00 1.66 -8.77
N PHE A 202 -1.32 1.80 -8.67
CA PHE A 202 -2.29 0.92 -9.33
C PHE A 202 -3.27 1.72 -10.16
N GLU A 203 -3.63 1.24 -11.36
CA GLU A 203 -4.69 1.85 -12.17
C GLU A 203 -6.05 1.80 -11.46
N ASP A 204 -6.32 0.68 -10.80
CA ASP A 204 -7.56 0.43 -10.05
C ASP A 204 -7.34 0.59 -8.53
N PRO A 205 -8.38 0.92 -7.75
CA PRO A 205 -8.32 0.91 -6.30
C PRO A 205 -7.89 -0.47 -5.74
N ILE A 206 -7.10 -0.45 -4.67
CA ILE A 206 -6.75 -1.66 -3.91
C ILE A 206 -8.03 -2.22 -3.28
N SER A 207 -8.28 -3.51 -3.49
CA SER A 207 -9.43 -4.22 -2.91
C SER A 207 -9.24 -4.38 -1.41
N GLU A 208 -10.15 -3.81 -0.62
CA GLU A 208 -10.18 -3.95 0.85
C GLU A 208 -10.55 -5.37 1.31
N VAL A 209 -11.12 -6.18 0.42
CA VAL A 209 -11.56 -7.55 0.71
C VAL A 209 -10.62 -8.54 0.02
N PRO A 210 -9.95 -9.44 0.76
CA PRO A 210 -9.29 -10.60 0.16
C PRO A 210 -10.33 -11.38 -0.65
N LEU A 211 -10.08 -11.59 -1.94
CA LEU A 211 -10.96 -12.41 -2.78
C LEU A 211 -11.27 -13.71 -2.02
N PRO A 212 -12.55 -14.02 -1.76
CA PRO A 212 -12.87 -15.22 -1.02
C PRO A 212 -12.25 -16.41 -1.76
N ALA A 213 -11.46 -17.21 -1.04
CA ALA A 213 -10.85 -18.44 -1.55
C ALA A 213 -11.89 -19.42 -2.16
N ALA A 214 -13.19 -19.14 -1.99
CA ALA A 214 -14.29 -19.80 -2.63
C ALA A 214 -14.35 -19.65 -4.16
N LEU A 215 -13.77 -18.61 -4.78
CA LEU A 215 -13.84 -18.43 -6.24
C LEU A 215 -13.18 -19.58 -7.04
N PRO A 216 -11.93 -19.98 -6.74
CA PRO A 216 -11.34 -21.16 -7.39
C PRO A 216 -12.07 -22.47 -7.02
N LEU A 217 -12.61 -22.58 -5.80
CA LEU A 217 -13.40 -23.73 -5.35
C LEU A 217 -14.74 -23.87 -6.10
N PHE A 218 -15.42 -22.75 -6.39
CA PHE A 218 -16.67 -22.73 -7.14
C PHE A 218 -16.45 -23.09 -8.62
N LEU A 219 -15.36 -22.58 -9.22
CA LEU A 219 -14.98 -22.92 -10.59
C LEU A 219 -14.58 -24.40 -10.73
N MET A 220 -13.87 -24.96 -9.76
CA MET A 220 -13.57 -26.40 -9.73
C MET A 220 -14.82 -27.27 -9.51
N GLY A 221 -15.74 -26.84 -8.65
CA GLY A 221 -17.02 -27.53 -8.42
C GLY A 221 -17.92 -27.57 -9.67
N ALA A 222 -18.04 -26.46 -10.39
CA ALA A 222 -18.80 -26.39 -11.63
C ALA A 222 -18.17 -27.23 -12.76
N GLY A 223 -16.83 -27.26 -12.84
CA GLY A 223 -16.11 -28.13 -13.78
C GLY A 223 -16.36 -29.62 -13.53
N ALA A 224 -16.32 -30.06 -12.26
CA ALA A 224 -16.54 -31.45 -11.89
C ALA A 224 -17.95 -31.96 -12.25
N LEU A 225 -18.98 -31.12 -12.07
CA LEU A 225 -20.37 -31.45 -12.43
C LEU A 225 -20.57 -31.54 -13.95
N GLY A 226 -19.91 -30.68 -14.74
CA GLY A 226 -19.95 -30.72 -16.20
C GLY A 226 -19.36 -31.99 -16.81
N PHE A 227 -18.26 -32.49 -16.23
CA PHE A 227 -17.64 -33.75 -16.67
C PHE A 227 -18.44 -34.99 -16.25
N HIS A 228 -19.09 -34.98 -15.08
CA HIS A 228 -19.95 -36.08 -14.65
C HIS A 228 -21.24 -36.21 -15.47
N GLY A 229 -21.85 -35.08 -15.87
CA GLY A 229 -23.06 -35.07 -16.70
C GLY A 229 -22.82 -35.59 -18.13
N ARG A 230 -21.65 -35.32 -18.72
CA ARG A 230 -21.30 -35.81 -20.06
C ARG A 230 -21.03 -37.31 -20.13
N ARG A 231 -20.56 -37.92 -19.04
CA ARG A 231 -20.27 -39.37 -19.00
C ARG A 231 -21.52 -40.24 -19.01
N LYS A 232 -22.66 -39.74 -18.49
CA LYS A 232 -23.94 -40.48 -18.48
C LYS A 232 -24.76 -40.40 -19.78
N ARG A 233 -24.33 -39.63 -20.78
CA ARG A 233 -25.01 -39.51 -22.08
C ARG A 233 -24.46 -40.42 -23.18
N LYS A 234 -23.51 -41.32 -22.87
CA LYS A 234 -22.92 -42.28 -23.83
C LYS A 234 -23.35 -43.74 -23.62
N THR A 235 -24.49 -43.96 -22.98
CA THR A 235 -25.12 -45.29 -22.91
C THR A 235 -26.62 -45.15 -23.16
N ALA A 236 -26.97 -45.05 -24.44
CA ALA A 236 -28.24 -45.45 -25.05
C ALA A 236 -28.00 -45.60 -26.56
#